data_AF-A0A7J9CP85-F1
#
_entry.id   AF-A0A7J9CP85-F1
#
_cell.length_a   1.000
_cell.length_b   1.000
_cell.length_c   1.000
_cell.angle_alpha   90.00
_cell.angle_beta   90.00
_cell.angle_gamma   90.00
#
_symmetry.space_group_name_H-M   'P 1'
#
loop_
_entity.id
_entity.type
_entity.pdbx_description
1 polymer ?
#
loop_
_entity_poly.entity_id
_entity_poly.type
_entity_poly.pdbx_seq_one_letter_code
_entity_poly.pdbx_strand_id
1 'polypeptide(L)'
;MSLKSFFHAPLVRRPPSRGYLTLQHVMYNDAAFGFDSETDNYKFIRFVTLNFDSEQEISDFRFASQVELYSLKSDSWKEIPLPNFDIPQPLEWEDPYRVKLLVFNGSLGAIVYPSTYIAIEPWIAPENYFHFWVMNGEAWTKQFSIESVPEVSHPLEFWKTGELFLTSTNNEIVLLDLSTQELKKLRIDTCLDVYAHYISLFAYVESLVLINGRQEHDEHIIR
;
A
#
# COMPACT_ATOMS: atom_id res chain seq x y z
N MET A 1 -5.00 22.46 10.71
CA MET A 1 -4.13 21.27 10.63
C MET A 1 -2.70 21.74 10.85
N SER A 2 -1.99 21.24 11.88
CA SER A 2 -0.60 21.67 12.15
C SER A 2 0.37 20.69 11.50
N LEU A 3 1.45 21.17 10.87
CA LEU A 3 2.47 20.29 10.27
C LEU A 3 3.04 19.26 11.27
N LYS A 4 3.04 19.57 12.57
CA LYS A 4 3.63 18.71 13.61
C LYS A 4 2.91 17.37 13.76
N SER A 5 1.61 17.28 13.45
CA SER A 5 0.85 16.03 13.62
C SER A 5 1.22 14.97 12.58
N PHE A 6 1.71 15.38 11.40
CA PHE A 6 2.19 14.46 10.35
C PHE A 6 3.57 13.85 10.64
N PHE A 7 4.44 14.57 11.36
CA PHE A 7 5.79 14.09 11.71
C PHE A 7 5.83 13.23 12.99
N HIS A 8 4.74 12.53 13.30
CA HIS A 8 4.69 11.63 14.45
C HIS A 8 5.62 10.42 14.23
N ALA A 9 6.49 10.17 15.21
CA ALA A 9 7.27 8.93 15.29
C ALA A 9 6.30 7.73 15.32
N PRO A 10 6.62 6.60 14.68
CA PRO A 10 5.72 5.46 14.67
C PRO A 10 5.44 4.95 16.09
N LEU A 11 4.27 4.35 16.27
CA LEU A 11 3.87 3.71 17.52
C LEU A 11 4.71 2.43 17.71
N VAL A 12 5.88 2.52 18.32
CA VAL A 12 6.80 1.37 18.43
C VAL A 12 6.27 0.34 19.45
N ARG A 13 5.85 -0.83 18.97
CA ARG A 13 5.71 -2.03 19.83
C ARG A 13 6.89 -2.96 19.62
N ARG A 14 7.59 -3.30 20.70
CA ARG A 14 8.70 -4.28 20.63
C ARG A 14 8.13 -5.69 20.43
N PRO A 15 8.77 -6.54 19.61
CA PRO A 15 8.43 -7.96 19.55
C PRO A 15 8.54 -8.61 20.94
N PRO A 16 7.74 -9.65 21.23
CA PRO A 16 7.75 -10.33 22.54
C PRO A 16 9.03 -11.13 22.88
N SER A 17 10.14 -10.95 22.15
CA SER A 17 11.38 -11.71 22.35
C SER A 17 12.18 -11.27 23.59
N ARG A 18 12.71 -12.24 24.33
CA ARG A 18 13.64 -12.07 25.47
C ARG A 18 15.05 -11.66 25.02
N GLY A 19 15.19 -10.47 24.45
CA GLY A 19 16.49 -9.92 24.04
C GLY A 19 16.45 -8.39 23.92
N TYR A 20 17.61 -7.74 24.02
CA TYR A 20 17.76 -6.30 23.79
C TYR A 20 17.73 -6.04 22.28
N LEU A 21 16.54 -5.93 21.72
CA LEU A 21 16.34 -5.46 20.34
C LEU A 21 16.41 -3.93 20.29
N THR A 22 17.17 -3.41 19.34
CA THR A 22 17.24 -1.96 19.07
C THR A 22 16.52 -1.65 17.77
N LEU A 23 15.64 -0.64 17.77
CA LEU A 23 15.00 -0.17 16.54
C LEU A 23 16.05 0.50 15.67
N GLN A 24 16.32 -0.07 14.50
CA GLN A 24 17.36 0.42 13.60
C GLN A 24 16.76 1.32 12.52
N HIS A 25 15.72 0.85 11.83
CA HIS A 25 15.12 1.55 10.70
C HIS A 25 13.60 1.47 10.72
N VAL A 26 12.97 2.52 10.19
CA VAL A 26 11.51 2.63 10.01
C VAL A 26 11.26 2.84 8.53
N MET A 27 10.49 1.95 7.91
CA MET A 27 10.07 2.06 6.53
C MET A 27 8.59 2.38 6.46
N TYR A 28 8.22 3.33 5.61
CA TYR A 28 6.83 3.65 5.28
C TYR A 28 6.52 3.05 3.92
N ASN A 29 5.71 1.99 3.91
CA ASN A 29 5.49 1.19 2.70
C ASN A 29 4.48 1.84 1.76
N ASP A 30 3.34 2.27 2.31
CA ASP A 30 2.31 3.00 1.59
C ASP A 30 1.42 3.78 2.56
N ALA A 31 0.73 4.81 2.07
CA ALA A 31 -0.16 5.65 2.86
C ALA A 31 -1.34 6.19 2.04
N ALA A 32 -2.45 6.47 2.72
CA ALA A 32 -3.62 7.09 2.11
C ALA A 32 -4.22 8.16 3.03
N PHE A 33 -4.83 9.17 2.42
CA PHE A 33 -5.61 10.20 3.09
C PHE A 33 -7.03 10.20 2.54
N GLY A 34 -8.03 10.24 3.41
CA GLY A 34 -9.42 10.15 3.00
C GLY A 34 -10.37 10.85 3.95
N PHE A 35 -11.58 11.12 3.45
CA PHE A 35 -12.69 11.61 4.25
C PHE A 35 -13.61 10.45 4.61
N ASP A 36 -13.78 10.22 5.91
CA ASP A 36 -14.77 9.32 6.45
C ASP A 36 -16.06 10.09 6.68
N SER A 37 -17.04 9.88 5.81
CA SER A 37 -18.35 10.53 5.86
C SER A 37 -19.22 10.05 7.02
N GLU A 38 -18.98 8.86 7.56
CA GLU A 38 -19.78 8.35 8.69
C GLU A 38 -19.42 9.08 9.99
N THR A 39 -18.13 9.40 10.16
CA THR A 39 -17.64 10.10 11.36
C THR A 39 -17.41 11.60 11.16
N ASP A 40 -17.64 12.10 9.94
CA ASP A 40 -17.33 13.46 9.47
C ASP A 40 -15.89 13.84 9.88
N ASN A 41 -14.94 13.05 9.38
CA ASN A 41 -13.56 13.12 9.83
C ASN A 41 -12.59 12.81 8.70
N TYR A 42 -11.53 13.61 8.61
CA TYR A 42 -10.40 13.27 7.76
C TYR A 42 -9.47 12.32 8.49
N LYS A 43 -9.08 11.25 7.79
CA LYS A 43 -8.22 10.21 8.31
C LYS A 43 -6.99 10.06 7.41
N PHE A 44 -5.88 9.74 8.04
CA PHE A 44 -4.65 9.36 7.34
C PHE A 44 -4.24 7.98 7.83
N ILE A 45 -3.92 7.08 6.92
CA ILE A 45 -3.49 5.72 7.23
C ILE A 45 -2.13 5.47 6.61
N ARG A 46 -1.25 4.76 7.31
CA ARG A 46 0.04 4.33 6.78
C ARG A 46 0.41 2.92 7.24
N PHE A 47 1.06 2.19 6.34
CA PHE A 47 1.70 0.92 6.63
C PHE A 47 3.17 1.18 6.98
N VAL A 48 3.58 0.69 8.14
CA VAL A 48 4.93 0.90 8.69
C VAL A 48 5.58 -0.45 8.92
N THR A 49 6.80 -0.62 8.41
CA THR A 49 7.68 -1.73 8.79
C THR A 49 8.77 -1.21 9.71
N LEU A 50 8.87 -1.82 10.89
CA LEU A 50 9.91 -1.57 11.88
C LEU A 50 10.98 -2.65 11.75
N ASN A 51 12.24 -2.25 11.56
CA ASN A 51 13.38 -3.15 11.54
C ASN A 51 14.13 -3.06 12.88
N PHE A 52 14.32 -4.22 13.52
CA PHE A 52 15.04 -4.36 14.76
C PHE A 52 16.33 -5.15 14.57
N ASP A 53 17.40 -4.65 15.17
CA ASP A 53 18.71 -5.33 15.20
C ASP A 53 18.90 -6.06 16.54
N SER A 54 19.65 -7.15 16.47
CA SER A 54 20.00 -8.03 17.59
C SER A 54 21.47 -7.83 17.94
N GLU A 55 21.78 -7.53 19.20
CA GLU A 55 23.18 -7.39 19.67
C GLU A 55 23.97 -8.71 19.68
N GLN A 56 23.35 -9.86 19.36
CA GLN A 56 24.02 -11.15 19.29
C GLN A 56 24.37 -11.49 17.82
N GLU A 57 25.58 -12.03 17.60
CA GLU A 57 26.35 -12.16 16.34
C GLU A 57 25.71 -12.92 15.16
N ILE A 58 24.40 -13.19 15.16
CA ILE A 58 23.68 -13.68 13.98
C ILE A 58 22.83 -12.51 13.47
N SER A 59 22.96 -12.19 12.19
CA SER A 59 22.25 -11.13 11.46
C SER A 59 20.75 -11.43 11.36
N ASP A 60 20.11 -11.39 12.51
CA ASP A 60 18.71 -11.73 12.75
C ASP A 60 17.88 -10.45 12.56
N PHE A 61 17.58 -10.10 11.30
CA PHE A 61 16.67 -9.00 11.01
C PHE A 61 15.26 -9.37 11.51
N ARG A 62 14.78 -8.67 12.53
CA ARG A 62 13.39 -8.83 12.99
C ARG A 62 12.55 -7.69 12.47
N PHE A 63 11.59 -8.02 11.63
CA PHE A 63 10.62 -7.07 11.09
C PHE A 63 9.32 -7.13 11.88
N ALA A 64 8.74 -5.97 12.19
CA ALA A 64 7.37 -5.85 12.66
C ALA A 64 6.59 -4.92 11.73
N SER A 65 5.50 -5.42 11.17
CA SER A 65 4.55 -4.60 10.42
C SER A 65 3.48 -4.04 11.35
N GLN A 66 3.03 -2.81 11.08
CA GLN A 66 1.89 -2.21 11.76
C GLN A 66 1.15 -1.24 10.84
N VAL A 67 -0.14 -1.03 11.13
CA VAL A 67 -0.98 -0.06 10.44
C VAL A 67 -1.34 1.04 11.42
N GLU A 68 -1.04 2.27 11.06
CA GLU A 68 -1.33 3.44 11.89
C GLU A 68 -2.40 4.29 11.24
N LEU A 69 -3.40 4.65 12.02
CA LEU A 69 -4.53 5.49 11.64
C LEU A 69 -4.50 6.77 12.47
N TYR A 70 -4.37 7.90 11.78
CA TYR A 70 -4.54 9.23 12.31
C TYR A 70 -5.96 9.72 12.07
N SER A 71 -6.52 10.41 13.06
CA SER A 71 -7.80 11.08 13.00
C SER A 71 -7.59 12.58 13.19
N LEU A 72 -8.01 13.39 12.21
CA LEU A 72 -7.89 14.84 12.27
C LEU A 72 -8.74 15.43 13.39
N LYS A 73 -9.94 14.89 13.60
CA LYS A 73 -10.90 15.36 14.61
C LYS A 73 -10.40 15.21 16.04
N SER A 74 -9.62 14.15 16.32
CA SER A 74 -9.03 13.90 17.63
C SER A 74 -7.56 14.31 17.73
N ASP A 75 -6.96 14.72 16.62
CA ASP A 75 -5.53 15.01 16.46
C ASP A 75 -4.64 13.93 17.07
N SER A 76 -4.97 12.66 16.80
CA SER A 76 -4.31 11.53 17.44
C SER A 76 -4.09 10.36 16.49
N TRP A 77 -3.01 9.64 16.75
CA TRP A 77 -2.66 8.39 16.10
C TRP A 77 -3.11 7.21 16.94
N LYS A 78 -3.51 6.14 16.27
CA LYS A 78 -3.69 4.82 16.88
C LYS A 78 -3.28 3.73 15.92
N GLU A 79 -2.94 2.59 16.48
CA GLU A 79 -2.70 1.37 15.71
C GLU A 79 -4.02 0.66 15.45
N ILE A 80 -4.18 0.12 14.24
CA ILE A 80 -5.31 -0.73 13.85
C ILE A 80 -4.78 -2.09 13.36
N PRO A 81 -5.62 -3.14 13.31
CA PRO A 81 -5.21 -4.45 12.84
C PRO A 81 -4.64 -4.40 11.42
N LEU A 82 -3.63 -5.25 11.15
CA LEU A 82 -3.22 -5.57 9.79
C LEU A 82 -4.30 -6.39 9.08
N PRO A 83 -4.37 -6.36 7.74
CA PRO A 83 -5.07 -7.39 6.99
C PRO A 83 -4.52 -8.77 7.39
N ASN A 84 -5.40 -9.75 7.61
CA ASN A 84 -4.95 -11.11 7.91
C ASN A 84 -4.41 -11.74 6.63
N PHE A 85 -3.11 -11.69 6.43
CA PHE A 85 -2.50 -12.12 5.17
C PHE A 85 -2.69 -13.62 4.83
N ASP A 86 -3.31 -14.43 5.72
CA ASP A 86 -3.56 -15.87 5.53
C ASP A 86 -2.30 -16.68 5.18
N ILE A 87 -1.17 -16.29 5.77
CA ILE A 87 0.12 -16.90 5.51
C ILE A 87 0.42 -17.96 6.57
N PRO A 88 0.89 -19.15 6.20
CA PRO A 88 1.67 -19.97 7.11
C PRO A 88 2.94 -19.20 7.48
N GLN A 89 3.07 -18.74 8.73
CA GLN A 89 4.23 -17.97 9.22
C GLN A 89 5.54 -18.49 8.60
N PRO A 90 6.21 -17.75 7.69
CA PRO A 90 7.52 -18.15 7.22
C PRO A 90 8.55 -17.78 8.29
N LEU A 91 9.69 -18.46 8.27
CA LEU A 91 10.81 -18.28 9.18
C LEU A 91 11.13 -16.80 9.43
N GLU A 92 11.57 -16.51 10.66
CA GLU A 92 11.68 -15.22 11.36
C GLU A 92 12.50 -14.08 10.70
N TRP A 93 12.79 -14.12 9.39
CA TRP A 93 13.95 -13.39 8.84
C TRP A 93 13.67 -12.20 7.91
N GLU A 94 12.48 -12.00 7.34
CA GLU A 94 12.25 -10.91 6.36
C GLU A 94 10.82 -10.35 6.37
N ASP A 95 10.63 -9.11 5.90
CA ASP A 95 9.31 -8.54 5.57
C ASP A 95 8.84 -9.14 4.24
N PRO A 96 8.03 -10.22 4.24
CA PRO A 96 7.87 -11.03 3.05
C PRO A 96 6.85 -10.43 2.09
N TYR A 97 6.27 -9.27 2.41
CA TYR A 97 5.16 -8.70 1.65
C TYR A 97 5.34 -7.23 1.32
N ARG A 98 4.54 -6.82 0.35
CA ARG A 98 4.30 -5.44 -0.02
C ARG A 98 2.81 -5.19 0.10
N VAL A 99 2.49 -3.97 0.47
CA VAL A 99 1.10 -3.48 0.54
C VAL A 99 0.99 -2.31 -0.42
N LYS A 100 -0.05 -2.33 -1.24
CA LYS A 100 -0.45 -1.19 -2.06
C LYS A 100 -1.86 -0.74 -1.68
N LEU A 101 -1.99 0.51 -1.27
CA LEU A 101 -3.25 1.16 -0.95
C LEU A 101 -3.87 1.76 -2.21
N LEU A 102 -5.19 1.69 -2.28
CA LEU A 102 -5.97 2.19 -3.41
C LEU A 102 -7.40 2.49 -2.99
N VAL A 103 -8.17 3.14 -3.87
CA VAL A 103 -9.60 3.36 -3.67
C VAL A 103 -10.40 2.34 -4.49
N PHE A 104 -11.32 1.63 -3.83
CA PHE A 104 -12.20 0.66 -4.44
C PHE A 104 -13.65 0.94 -4.05
N ASN A 105 -14.51 1.26 -5.04
CA ASN A 105 -15.92 1.60 -4.83
C ASN A 105 -16.16 2.66 -3.74
N GLY A 106 -15.25 3.64 -3.63
CA GLY A 106 -15.32 4.70 -2.62
C GLY A 106 -14.80 4.31 -1.23
N SER A 107 -14.37 3.06 -1.04
CA SER A 107 -13.73 2.58 0.19
C SER A 107 -12.22 2.44 0.00
N LEU A 108 -11.47 2.41 1.10
CA LEU A 108 -10.04 2.12 1.06
C LEU A 108 -9.83 0.61 0.81
N GLY A 109 -9.05 0.30 -0.21
CA GLY A 109 -8.58 -1.04 -0.53
C GLY A 109 -7.09 -1.20 -0.26
N ALA A 110 -6.68 -2.43 0.01
CA ALA A 110 -5.28 -2.83 0.12
C ALA A 110 -5.05 -4.10 -0.70
N ILE A 111 -4.04 -4.07 -1.58
CA ILE A 111 -3.52 -5.28 -2.23
C ILE A 111 -2.24 -5.67 -1.51
N VAL A 112 -2.20 -6.93 -1.05
CA VAL A 112 -1.05 -7.52 -0.37
C VAL A 112 -0.47 -8.58 -1.28
N TYR A 113 0.84 -8.53 -1.49
CA TYR A 113 1.53 -9.46 -2.38
C TYR A 113 2.96 -9.74 -1.88
N PRO A 114 3.56 -10.90 -2.19
CA PRO A 114 4.92 -11.22 -1.78
C PRO A 114 5.95 -10.20 -2.29
N SER A 115 6.96 -9.93 -1.48
CA SER A 115 8.15 -9.19 -1.89
C SER A 115 8.99 -10.10 -2.79
N THR A 116 9.11 -9.76 -4.06
CA THR A 116 9.81 -10.54 -5.09
C THR A 116 11.34 -10.53 -4.95
N TYR A 117 11.89 -9.82 -3.97
CA TYR A 117 13.34 -9.58 -3.87
C TYR A 117 14.14 -10.83 -3.47
N ILE A 118 13.51 -11.89 -2.93
CA ILE A 118 14.24 -12.92 -2.18
C ILE A 118 13.73 -14.33 -2.52
N ALA A 119 14.06 -14.77 -3.74
CA ALA A 119 14.36 -16.18 -3.92
C ALA A 119 15.85 -16.35 -3.57
N ILE A 120 16.13 -16.73 -2.31
CA ILE A 120 17.46 -17.26 -1.91
C ILE A 120 17.84 -18.47 -2.81
N GLU A 121 16.83 -19.04 -3.46
CA GLU A 121 16.92 -20.08 -4.46
C GLU A 121 16.42 -19.56 -5.83
N PRO A 122 17.30 -19.13 -6.75
CA PRO A 122 16.95 -18.60 -8.08
C PRO A 122 16.09 -19.53 -8.96
N TRP A 123 15.85 -20.76 -8.52
CA TRP A 123 15.10 -21.81 -9.20
C TRP A 123 13.67 -22.00 -8.66
N ILE A 124 13.28 -21.34 -7.57
CA ILE A 124 11.87 -21.28 -7.13
C ILE A 124 11.29 -20.00 -7.72
N ALA A 125 10.43 -20.15 -8.74
CA ALA A 125 9.66 -19.01 -9.23
C ALA A 125 8.83 -18.45 -8.07
N PRO A 126 8.90 -17.14 -7.79
CA PRO A 126 8.07 -16.55 -6.74
C PRO A 126 6.61 -16.84 -7.07
N GLU A 127 5.87 -17.36 -6.10
CA GLU A 127 4.43 -17.51 -6.26
C GLU A 127 3.82 -16.11 -6.34
N ASN A 128 3.37 -15.73 -7.53
CA ASN A 128 2.76 -14.42 -7.76
C ASN A 128 1.27 -14.51 -7.41
N TYR A 129 1.00 -14.58 -6.11
CA TYR A 129 -0.34 -14.44 -5.56
C TYR A 129 -0.54 -13.07 -4.94
N PHE A 130 -1.80 -12.63 -4.88
CA PHE A 130 -2.14 -11.40 -4.19
C PHE A 130 -3.51 -11.51 -3.52
N HIS A 131 -3.61 -10.88 -2.35
CA HIS A 131 -4.84 -10.81 -1.58
C HIS A 131 -5.37 -9.38 -1.61
N PHE A 132 -6.66 -9.25 -1.91
CA PHE A 132 -7.34 -7.96 -1.89
C PHE A 132 -8.22 -7.82 -0.66
N TRP A 133 -8.06 -6.70 0.04
CA TRP A 133 -8.76 -6.36 1.26
C TRP A 133 -9.44 -5.01 1.10
N VAL A 134 -10.62 -4.87 1.68
CA VAL A 134 -11.33 -3.59 1.79
C VAL A 134 -11.49 -3.24 3.25
N MET A 135 -11.20 -2.00 3.59
CA MET A 135 -11.37 -1.45 4.92
C MET A 135 -12.85 -1.09 5.13
N ASN A 136 -13.41 -1.59 6.22
CA ASN A 136 -14.73 -1.20 6.72
C ASN A 136 -14.59 -0.72 8.16
N GLY A 137 -14.84 0.57 8.39
CA GLY A 137 -14.52 1.23 9.66
C GLY A 137 -13.02 1.19 9.94
N GLU A 138 -12.61 0.31 10.86
CA GLU A 138 -11.20 0.13 11.26
C GLU A 138 -10.73 -1.32 11.16
N ALA A 139 -11.48 -2.14 10.42
CA ALA A 139 -11.18 -3.55 10.19
C ALA A 139 -11.02 -3.84 8.69
N TRP A 140 -10.19 -4.83 8.38
CA TRP A 140 -9.95 -5.29 7.02
C TRP A 140 -10.80 -6.53 6.71
N THR A 141 -11.49 -6.52 5.57
CA THR A 141 -12.28 -7.65 5.08
C THR A 141 -11.71 -8.16 3.77
N LYS A 142 -11.35 -9.45 3.70
CA LYS A 142 -10.86 -10.09 2.49
C LYS A 142 -11.97 -10.11 1.46
N GLN A 143 -11.68 -9.64 0.25
CA GLN A 143 -12.61 -9.68 -0.88
C GLN A 143 -12.32 -10.89 -1.76
N PHE A 144 -11.06 -11.07 -2.16
CA PHE A 144 -10.64 -12.20 -2.97
C PHE A 144 -9.15 -12.49 -2.81
N SER A 145 -8.76 -13.69 -3.24
CA SER A 145 -7.38 -14.08 -3.49
C SER A 145 -7.22 -14.38 -4.96
N ILE A 146 -6.07 -14.02 -5.51
CA ILE A 146 -5.66 -14.47 -6.82
C ILE A 146 -4.47 -15.39 -6.61
N GLU A 147 -4.69 -16.68 -6.87
CA GLU A 147 -3.69 -17.72 -6.70
C GLU A 147 -2.91 -17.84 -8.01
N SER A 148 -1.60 -17.55 -7.94
CA SER A 148 -0.59 -17.78 -8.97
C SER A 148 -1.10 -17.59 -10.41
N VAL A 149 -1.17 -16.34 -10.87
CA VAL A 149 -1.45 -16.06 -12.28
C VAL A 149 -0.13 -16.09 -13.05
N PRO A 150 0.05 -17.03 -13.99
CA PRO A 150 1.23 -17.05 -14.84
C PRO A 150 1.38 -15.70 -15.55
N GLU A 151 2.60 -15.20 -15.65
CA GLU A 151 2.95 -13.93 -16.32
C GLU A 151 2.61 -12.65 -15.56
N VAL A 152 2.06 -12.65 -14.34
CA VAL A 152 1.85 -11.42 -13.53
C VAL A 152 2.99 -11.23 -12.54
N SER A 153 3.39 -9.99 -12.27
CA SER A 153 4.42 -9.65 -11.28
C SER A 153 3.90 -8.70 -10.18
N HIS A 154 3.38 -7.51 -10.50
CA HIS A 154 3.04 -6.52 -9.47
C HIS A 154 1.69 -5.81 -9.73
N PRO A 155 0.84 -5.65 -8.70
CA PRO A 155 -0.39 -4.90 -8.84
C PRO A 155 -0.17 -3.39 -8.93
N LEU A 156 -0.88 -2.75 -9.87
CA LEU A 156 -0.77 -1.32 -10.12
C LEU A 156 -1.96 -0.55 -9.56
N GLU A 157 -3.15 -0.66 -10.15
CA GLU A 157 -4.33 0.10 -9.72
C GLU A 157 -5.61 -0.53 -10.28
N PHE A 158 -6.73 -0.36 -9.59
CA PHE A 158 -8.03 -0.74 -10.13
C PHE A 158 -8.43 0.17 -11.30
N TRP A 159 -8.98 -0.45 -12.33
CA TRP A 159 -9.57 0.21 -13.47
C TRP A 159 -11.03 -0.17 -13.57
N LYS A 160 -11.92 0.83 -13.53
CA LYS A 160 -13.37 0.60 -13.53
C LYS A 160 -13.78 -0.43 -12.44
N THR A 161 -15.03 -0.85 -12.46
CA THR A 161 -15.54 -1.86 -11.54
C THR A 161 -15.00 -3.23 -11.94
N GLY A 162 -14.06 -3.77 -11.16
CA GLY A 162 -13.65 -5.16 -11.27
C GLY A 162 -12.51 -5.45 -12.24
N GLU A 163 -11.84 -4.45 -12.82
CA GLU A 163 -10.60 -4.67 -13.57
C GLU A 163 -9.39 -4.14 -12.77
N LEU A 164 -8.23 -4.77 -12.91
CA LEU A 164 -7.02 -4.42 -12.18
C LEU A 164 -5.84 -4.36 -13.14
N PHE A 165 -5.15 -3.21 -13.19
CA PHE A 165 -3.87 -3.10 -13.89
C PHE A 165 -2.78 -3.80 -13.08
N LEU A 166 -1.95 -4.54 -13.79
CA LEU A 166 -0.82 -5.27 -13.24
C LEU A 166 0.38 -5.09 -14.17
N THR A 167 1.59 -5.23 -13.64
CA THR A 167 2.77 -5.50 -14.47
C THR A 167 2.91 -7.00 -14.66
N SER A 168 3.33 -7.39 -15.85
CA SER A 168 3.68 -8.77 -16.18
C SER A 168 5.12 -9.10 -15.79
N THR A 169 5.50 -10.37 -15.90
CA THR A 169 6.90 -10.81 -15.77
C THR A 169 7.78 -10.32 -16.93
N ASN A 170 7.19 -9.84 -18.02
CA ASN A 170 7.88 -9.24 -19.17
C ASN A 170 7.87 -7.71 -19.13
N ASN A 171 7.55 -7.11 -17.96
CA ASN A 171 7.43 -5.66 -17.75
C ASN A 171 6.38 -4.95 -18.62
N GLU A 172 5.44 -5.69 -19.20
CA GLU A 172 4.28 -5.11 -19.87
C GLU A 172 3.15 -4.84 -18.89
N ILE A 173 2.37 -3.78 -19.11
CA ILE A 173 1.11 -3.56 -18.39
C ILE A 173 0.03 -4.48 -18.97
N VAL A 174 -0.61 -5.25 -18.09
CA VAL A 174 -1.75 -6.12 -18.39
C VAL A 174 -2.96 -5.71 -17.55
N LEU A 175 -4.16 -6.00 -18.05
CA LEU A 175 -5.41 -5.78 -17.36
C LEU A 175 -6.00 -7.12 -16.97
N LEU A 176 -6.34 -7.30 -15.70
CA LEU A 176 -7.00 -8.49 -15.18
C LEU A 176 -8.47 -8.17 -14.90
N ASP A 177 -9.37 -8.93 -15.50
CA ASP A 177 -10.78 -8.93 -15.11
C ASP A 177 -10.96 -9.85 -13.89
N LEU A 178 -11.43 -9.31 -12.77
CA LEU A 178 -11.56 -10.03 -11.50
C LEU A 178 -12.74 -11.00 -11.48
N SER A 179 -13.73 -10.83 -12.37
CA SER A 179 -14.91 -11.69 -12.43
C SER A 179 -14.65 -12.97 -13.23
N THR A 180 -13.84 -12.86 -14.29
CA THR A 180 -13.49 -13.96 -15.20
C THR A 180 -12.09 -14.51 -14.96
N GLN A 181 -11.23 -13.76 -14.26
CA GLN A 181 -9.79 -14.00 -14.14
C GLN A 181 -9.05 -14.00 -15.49
N GLU A 182 -9.62 -13.35 -16.51
CA GLU A 182 -8.99 -13.23 -17.82
C GLU A 182 -7.99 -12.07 -17.88
N LEU A 183 -6.83 -12.34 -18.48
CA LEU A 183 -5.79 -11.33 -18.72
C LEU A 183 -5.88 -10.75 -20.13
N LYS A 184 -5.88 -9.43 -20.21
CA LYS A 184 -5.81 -8.67 -21.45
C LYS A 184 -4.49 -7.90 -21.53
N LYS A 185 -3.67 -8.25 -22.53
CA LYS A 185 -2.40 -7.57 -22.81
C LYS A 185 -2.66 -6.20 -23.45
N LEU A 186 -2.09 -5.15 -22.87
CA LEU A 186 -2.25 -3.78 -23.39
C LEU A 186 -1.08 -3.34 -24.28
N ARG A 187 0.00 -4.14 -24.34
CA ARG A 187 1.22 -3.86 -25.11
C ARG A 187 1.85 -2.50 -24.77
N ILE A 188 1.79 -2.14 -23.49
CA ILE A 188 2.49 -0.98 -22.94
C ILE A 188 3.71 -1.54 -22.20
N ASP A 189 4.87 -1.35 -22.80
CA ASP A 189 6.15 -1.73 -22.20
C ASP A 189 6.59 -0.65 -21.21
N THR A 190 6.96 -1.06 -20.00
CA THR A 190 7.42 -0.14 -18.96
C THR A 190 8.95 0.03 -18.93
N CYS A 191 9.70 -0.74 -19.74
CA CYS A 191 11.16 -0.65 -19.94
C CYS A 191 12.00 -0.67 -18.63
N LEU A 192 11.46 -1.17 -17.52
CA LEU A 192 12.10 -1.10 -16.20
C LEU A 192 12.03 -2.45 -15.48
N ASP A 193 13.03 -3.30 -15.71
CA ASP A 193 13.16 -4.66 -15.16
C ASP A 193 13.27 -4.74 -13.62
N VAL A 194 13.66 -3.66 -12.93
CA VAL A 194 14.09 -3.74 -11.51
C VAL A 194 13.33 -2.80 -10.58
N TYR A 195 12.48 -1.91 -11.12
CA TYR A 195 11.84 -0.83 -10.36
C TYR A 195 10.33 -0.71 -10.62
N ALA A 196 9.72 -1.73 -11.22
CA ALA A 196 8.29 -1.77 -11.50
C ALA A 196 7.42 -1.52 -10.26
N HIS A 197 7.92 -1.84 -9.05
CA HIS A 197 7.26 -1.57 -7.77
C HIS A 197 7.12 -0.09 -7.41
N TYR A 198 7.81 0.83 -8.09
CA TYR A 198 7.66 2.29 -7.92
C TYR A 198 6.66 2.93 -8.90
N ILE A 199 6.03 2.13 -9.77
CA ILE A 199 5.09 2.67 -10.76
C ILE A 199 3.73 2.91 -10.11
N SER A 200 3.28 4.17 -10.18
CA SER A 200 1.90 4.56 -9.93
C SER A 200 1.22 4.86 -11.25
N LEU A 201 0.06 4.24 -11.44
CA LEU A 201 -0.86 4.62 -12.50
C LEU A 201 -1.89 5.57 -11.89
N PHE A 202 -2.44 6.48 -12.69
CA PHE A 202 -3.53 7.35 -12.27
C PHE A 202 -4.48 7.56 -13.45
N ALA A 203 -5.78 7.40 -13.21
CA ALA A 203 -6.80 7.84 -14.16
C ALA A 203 -6.84 9.38 -14.20
N TYR A 204 -6.55 9.97 -15.35
CA TYR A 204 -6.62 11.41 -15.57
C TYR A 204 -7.91 11.79 -16.30
N VAL A 205 -8.59 12.82 -15.80
CA VAL A 205 -9.71 13.48 -16.49
C VAL A 205 -9.28 14.91 -16.78
N GLU A 206 -9.41 15.32 -18.05
CA GLU A 206 -9.07 16.67 -18.48
C GLU A 206 -9.97 17.70 -17.78
N SER A 207 -9.35 18.74 -17.21
CA SER A 207 -10.06 19.86 -16.61
C SER A 207 -9.88 21.09 -17.48
N LEU A 208 -10.99 21.77 -17.81
CA LEU A 208 -10.98 23.05 -18.51
C LEU A 208 -10.56 24.24 -17.60
N VAL A 209 -10.22 23.97 -16.34
CA VAL A 209 -9.76 25.00 -15.40
C VAL A 209 -8.30 25.33 -15.73
N LEU A 210 -8.08 26.55 -16.22
CA LEU A 210 -6.74 27.09 -16.44
C LEU A 210 -5.97 27.16 -15.11
N ILE A 211 -4.76 26.60 -15.10
CA ILE A 211 -3.86 26.52 -13.93
C ILE A 211 -3.52 27.91 -13.34
N ASN A 212 -3.79 29.01 -14.07
CA ASN A 212 -3.51 30.39 -13.68
C ASN A 212 -4.75 31.26 -13.44
N GLY A 213 -5.92 30.69 -13.13
CA GLY A 213 -7.14 31.45 -12.87
C GLY A 213 -7.07 32.30 -11.58
N ARG A 214 -6.40 33.46 -11.61
CA ARG A 214 -6.67 34.55 -10.67
C ARG A 214 -8.14 34.95 -10.83
N GLN A 215 -8.98 34.61 -9.85
CA GLN A 215 -10.12 35.48 -9.56
C GLN A 215 -9.54 36.67 -8.79
N GLU A 216 -9.24 37.75 -9.51
CA GLU A 216 -9.18 39.05 -8.85
C GLU A 216 -10.57 39.33 -8.28
N HIS A 217 -10.58 39.60 -6.99
CA HIS A 217 -11.75 40.07 -6.26
C HIS A 217 -12.37 41.23 -7.02
N ASP A 218 -13.64 41.11 -7.41
CA ASP A 218 -14.49 42.27 -7.68
C ASP A 218 -14.71 42.99 -6.34
N GLU A 219 -13.72 43.78 -5.92
CA GLU A 219 -13.95 44.83 -4.94
C GLU A 219 -14.81 45.91 -5.61
N HIS A 220 -15.99 46.09 -5.04
CA HIS A 220 -16.87 47.22 -5.31
C HIS A 220 -16.11 48.55 -5.33
N ILE A 221 -16.20 49.26 -6.45
CA ILE A 221 -16.11 50.73 -6.43
C ILE A 221 -17.36 51.30 -7.09
N ILE A 222 -18.24 51.77 -6.21
CA ILE A 222 -19.17 52.86 -6.48
C ILE A 222 -18.34 54.11 -6.78
N ARG A 223 -18.47 54.67 -7.97
CA ARG A 223 -18.67 56.11 -8.22
C ARG A 223 -18.99 56.39 -9.68
#